data_AF-L0ESL9-F1
#
_entry.id   AF-L0ESL9-F1
#
_cell.length_a   1.000
_cell.length_b   1.000
_cell.length_c   1.000
_cell.angle_alpha   90.00
_cell.angle_beta   90.00
_cell.angle_gamma   90.00
#
_symmetry.space_group_name_H-M   'P 1'
#
loop_
_entity.id
_entity.type
_entity.pdbx_description
1 polymer ?
#
loop_
_entity_poly.entity_id
_entity_poly.type
_entity_poly.pdbx_seq_one_letter_code
_entity_poly.pdbx_strand_id
1 'polypeptide(L)'
;MIDSKEDIAFTIGHEIGHWILHKNFSDPDSTKHDKMLRLKTDKETILEAEADFFSLNLLMPYKLLMPIVIKGINISSLASIFCVSKEYVQKRLENIDAEVEDYLDAIDIKEIMDSYKKNPDKWVRGKQLEERIQRLRYL
;
A
#
# COMPACT_ATOMS: atom_id res chain seq x y z
N MET A 1 12.46 -17.41 7.03
CA MET A 1 12.62 -18.32 5.87
C MET A 1 11.98 -17.58 4.72
N ILE A 2 12.76 -17.21 3.69
CA ILE A 2 12.26 -16.51 2.50
C ILE A 2 11.77 -17.61 1.57
N ASP A 3 10.46 -17.85 1.54
CA ASP A 3 9.90 -19.03 0.87
C ASP A 3 9.30 -18.72 -0.51
N SER A 4 9.11 -17.45 -0.86
CA SER A 4 8.46 -17.03 -2.10
C SER A 4 9.14 -15.85 -2.79
N LYS A 5 8.87 -15.64 -4.08
CA LYS A 5 9.42 -14.49 -4.84
C LYS A 5 8.86 -13.17 -4.31
N GLU A 6 7.64 -13.22 -3.81
CA GLU A 6 6.92 -12.15 -3.15
C GLU A 6 7.68 -11.71 -1.88
N ASP A 7 8.12 -12.67 -1.05
CA ASP A 7 8.91 -12.37 0.16
C ASP A 7 10.29 -11.81 -0.19
N ILE A 8 10.91 -12.28 -1.27
CA ILE A 8 12.17 -11.72 -1.77
C ILE A 8 11.99 -10.25 -2.16
N ALA A 9 10.96 -9.94 -2.95
CA ALA A 9 10.69 -8.57 -3.39
C ALA A 9 10.40 -7.64 -2.20
N PHE A 10 9.62 -8.12 -1.24
CA PHE A 10 9.33 -7.38 0.00
C PHE A 10 10.59 -7.14 0.83
N THR A 11 11.42 -8.17 1.01
CA THR A 11 12.69 -8.06 1.75
C THR A 11 13.63 -7.07 1.07
N ILE A 12 13.78 -7.14 -0.25
CA ILE A 12 14.59 -6.18 -1.01
C ILE A 12 14.06 -4.76 -0.81
N GLY A 13 12.75 -4.55 -0.93
CA GLY A 13 12.14 -3.24 -0.70
C GLY A 13 12.36 -2.73 0.73
N HIS A 14 12.29 -3.61 1.73
CA HIS A 14 12.52 -3.31 3.14
C HIS A 14 13.97 -2.85 3.38
N GLU A 15 14.95 -3.58 2.87
CA GLU A 15 16.38 -3.19 2.99
C GLU A 15 16.69 -1.89 2.25
N ILE A 16 16.04 -1.64 1.10
CA ILE A 16 16.13 -0.34 0.41
C ILE A 16 15.53 0.76 1.30
N GLY A 17 14.40 0.50 1.96
CA GLY A 17 13.77 1.40 2.91
C GLY A 17 14.71 1.79 4.04
N HIS A 18 15.36 0.81 4.68
CA HIS A 18 16.40 1.05 5.68
C HIS A 18 17.51 1.95 5.15
N TRP A 19 18.02 1.64 3.95
CA TRP A 19 19.12 2.40 3.37
C TRP A 19 18.74 3.84 3.00
N ILE A 20 17.50 4.07 2.54
CA ILE A 20 17.05 5.41 2.13
C ILE A 20 16.65 6.24 3.35
N LEU A 21 15.82 5.70 4.23
CA LEU A 21 15.21 6.44 5.34
C LEU A 21 16.15 6.54 6.55
N HIS A 22 17.00 5.54 6.75
CA HIS A 22 17.78 5.40 7.99
C HIS A 22 19.28 5.38 7.76
N LYS A 23 19.76 5.79 6.57
CA LYS A 23 21.18 5.83 6.20
C LYS A 23 22.09 6.53 7.21
N ASN A 24 21.57 7.54 7.90
CA ASN A 24 22.29 8.34 8.90
C ASN A 24 22.18 7.76 10.34
N PHE A 25 21.36 6.74 10.56
CA PHE A 25 21.35 5.90 11.75
C PHE A 25 22.27 4.70 11.53
N SER A 26 23.53 4.95 11.21
CA SER A 26 24.56 3.92 11.15
C SER A 26 24.91 3.49 12.59
N ASP A 27 24.00 2.78 13.24
CA ASP A 27 24.36 1.96 14.40
C ASP A 27 25.01 0.70 13.84
N PRO A 28 26.30 0.43 14.08
CA PRO A 28 27.05 -0.69 13.48
C PRO A 28 26.46 -2.09 13.76
N ASP A 29 25.40 -2.20 14.56
CA ASP A 29 24.68 -3.44 14.84
C ASP A 29 23.40 -3.65 13.98
N SER A 30 22.99 -2.70 13.13
CA SER A 30 21.76 -2.83 12.31
C SER A 30 21.86 -3.85 11.17
N THR A 31 23.06 -4.21 10.72
CA THR A 31 23.27 -5.20 9.66
C THR A 31 23.23 -6.66 10.16
N LYS A 32 23.09 -6.89 11.46
CA LYS A 32 23.03 -8.25 11.99
C LYS A 32 21.61 -8.80 11.85
N HIS A 33 21.45 -9.67 10.86
CA HIS A 33 20.36 -10.66 10.74
C HIS A 33 20.25 -11.63 11.95
N ASP A 34 20.91 -11.32 13.07
CA ASP A 34 21.12 -12.15 14.25
C ASP A 34 20.54 -11.48 15.50
N LYS A 35 19.35 -10.87 15.38
CA LYS A 35 18.54 -10.43 16.53
C LYS A 35 17.52 -11.50 16.95
N MET A 36 17.88 -12.76 16.77
CA MET A 36 17.14 -13.85 17.38
C MET A 36 17.46 -13.80 18.90
N LEU A 37 16.56 -13.22 19.71
CA LEU A 37 16.50 -13.22 21.20
C LEU A 37 16.72 -11.90 21.96
N ARG A 38 16.91 -10.73 21.33
CA ARG A 38 16.89 -9.44 22.06
C ARG A 38 15.54 -8.75 21.87
N LEU A 39 14.93 -8.31 22.98
CA LEU A 39 13.75 -7.44 22.93
C LEU A 39 14.10 -6.22 22.07
N LYS A 40 13.40 -6.04 20.94
CA LYS A 40 13.54 -4.84 20.12
C LYS A 40 13.21 -3.63 20.99
N THR A 41 14.03 -2.61 20.93
CA THR A 41 13.70 -1.30 21.51
C THR A 41 12.52 -0.68 20.76
N ASP A 42 11.80 0.25 21.39
CA ASP A 42 10.73 1.01 20.72
C ASP A 42 11.24 1.69 19.44
N LYS A 43 12.49 2.19 19.47
CA LYS A 43 13.14 2.80 18.32
C LYS A 43 13.36 1.81 17.18
N GLU A 44 13.89 0.63 17.45
CA GLU A 44 14.06 -0.41 16.42
C GLU A 44 12.72 -0.85 15.85
N THR A 45 11.68 -0.94 16.68
CA THR A 45 10.33 -1.28 16.22
C THR A 45 9.79 -0.23 15.25
N ILE A 46 10.01 1.06 15.52
CA ILE A 46 9.63 2.15 14.62
C ILE A 46 10.39 2.08 13.29
N LEU A 47 11.72 1.92 13.33
CA LEU A 47 12.55 1.84 12.10
C LEU A 47 12.14 0.67 11.20
N GLU A 48 11.83 -0.48 11.79
CA GLU A 48 11.39 -1.66 11.04
C GLU A 48 10.00 -1.43 10.43
N ALA A 49 9.09 -0.77 11.16
CA ALA A 49 7.77 -0.40 10.64
C ALA A 49 7.87 0.64 9.52
N GLU A 50 8.80 1.59 9.60
CA GLU A 50 9.07 2.57 8.54
C GLU A 50 9.63 1.90 7.27
N ALA A 51 10.54 0.93 7.43
CA ALA A 51 11.06 0.13 6.32
C ALA A 51 9.98 -0.78 5.69
N ASP A 52 9.12 -1.40 6.50
CA ASP A 52 7.96 -2.17 6.01
C ASP A 52 7.00 -1.27 5.23
N PHE A 53 6.65 -0.11 5.77
CA PHE A 53 5.80 0.88 5.12
C PHE A 53 6.41 1.32 3.78
N PHE A 54 7.72 1.59 3.74
CA PHE A 54 8.43 1.93 2.52
C PHE A 54 8.33 0.81 1.47
N SER A 55 8.57 -0.44 1.87
CA SER A 55 8.51 -1.60 0.97
C SER A 55 7.13 -1.78 0.36
N LEU A 56 6.06 -1.67 1.17
CA LEU A 56 4.68 -1.74 0.69
C LEU A 56 4.36 -0.64 -0.34
N ASN A 57 4.85 0.58 -0.09
CA ASN A 57 4.66 1.72 -0.99
C ASN A 57 5.45 1.60 -2.30
N LEU A 58 6.64 1.02 -2.22
CA LEU A 58 7.48 0.75 -3.40
C LEU A 58 6.85 -0.32 -4.29
N LEU A 59 6.38 -1.43 -3.70
CA LEU A 59 5.80 -2.56 -4.43
C LEU A 59 4.38 -2.29 -4.94
N MET A 60 3.60 -1.53 -4.19
CA MET A 60 2.24 -1.14 -4.55
C MET A 60 2.10 0.38 -4.52
N PRO A 61 2.65 1.09 -5.53
CA PRO A 61 2.55 2.53 -5.61
C PRO A 61 1.10 2.94 -5.68
N TYR A 62 0.75 3.88 -4.82
CA TYR A 62 -0.60 4.39 -4.64
C TYR A 62 -1.30 4.77 -5.95
N LYS A 63 -0.61 5.51 -6.83
CA LYS A 63 -1.13 5.98 -8.13
C LYS A 63 -1.52 4.83 -9.06
N LEU A 64 -0.92 3.65 -8.87
CA LEU A 64 -1.24 2.43 -9.62
C LEU A 64 -2.30 1.59 -8.89
N LEU A 65 -2.27 1.57 -7.57
CA LEU A 65 -3.17 0.78 -6.72
C LEU A 65 -4.61 1.32 -6.73
N MET A 66 -4.78 2.63 -6.51
CA MET A 66 -6.10 3.22 -6.29
C MET A 66 -7.09 3.09 -7.45
N PRO A 67 -6.71 3.32 -8.73
CA PRO A 67 -7.63 3.10 -9.84
C PRO A 67 -8.22 1.68 -9.86
N ILE A 68 -7.46 0.70 -9.35
CA ILE A 68 -7.81 -0.72 -9.37
C ILE A 68 -8.71 -1.05 -8.17
N VAL A 69 -8.37 -0.53 -6.98
CA VAL A 69 -9.18 -0.66 -5.75
C VAL A 69 -10.58 -0.07 -5.95
N ILE A 70 -10.62 1.15 -6.48
CA ILE A 70 -11.83 1.90 -6.78
C ILE A 70 -12.74 1.13 -7.75
N LYS A 71 -12.16 0.45 -8.74
CA LYS A 71 -12.91 -0.29 -9.76
C LYS A 71 -13.67 -1.50 -9.25
N GLY A 72 -13.33 -2.06 -8.09
CA GLY A 72 -13.89 -3.38 -7.80
C GLY A 72 -12.99 -4.41 -7.20
N ILE A 73 -11.71 -4.33 -7.53
CA ILE A 73 -10.90 -5.53 -7.67
C ILE A 73 -10.60 -6.11 -6.28
N ASN A 74 -10.80 -7.41 -6.14
CA ASN A 74 -10.62 -8.10 -4.87
C ASN A 74 -9.12 -8.29 -4.53
N ILE A 75 -8.83 -8.57 -3.26
CA ILE A 75 -7.47 -8.74 -2.72
C ILE A 75 -6.67 -9.81 -3.48
N SER A 76 -7.30 -10.91 -3.89
CA SER A 76 -6.58 -11.99 -4.60
C SER A 76 -6.12 -11.53 -5.98
N SER A 77 -6.95 -10.78 -6.69
CA SER A 77 -6.59 -10.20 -7.98
C SER A 77 -5.54 -9.09 -7.83
N LEU A 78 -5.63 -8.26 -6.79
CA LEU A 78 -4.60 -7.24 -6.50
C LEU A 78 -3.23 -7.90 -6.24
N ALA A 79 -3.20 -8.95 -5.42
CA ALA A 79 -1.99 -9.71 -5.13
C ALA A 79 -1.33 -10.24 -6.41
N SER A 80 -2.13 -10.77 -7.34
CA SER A 80 -1.61 -11.22 -8.64
C SER A 80 -1.10 -10.07 -9.52
N ILE A 81 -1.80 -8.94 -9.57
CA ILE A 81 -1.42 -7.76 -10.37
C ILE A 81 -0.07 -7.20 -9.91
N PHE A 82 0.12 -7.08 -8.60
CA PHE A 82 1.33 -6.51 -8.02
C PHE A 82 2.42 -7.56 -7.72
N CYS A 83 2.14 -8.85 -7.98
CA CYS A 83 3.04 -9.96 -7.69
C CYS A 83 3.54 -9.96 -6.24
N VAL A 84 2.60 -9.82 -5.30
CA VAL A 84 2.83 -9.81 -3.85
C VAL A 84 1.87 -10.77 -3.14
N SER A 85 2.14 -11.09 -1.88
CA SER A 85 1.22 -11.88 -1.07
C SER A 85 -0.07 -11.10 -0.77
N LYS A 86 -1.17 -11.83 -0.50
CA LYS A 86 -2.45 -11.22 -0.08
C LYS A 86 -2.31 -10.45 1.23
N GLU A 87 -1.42 -10.90 2.11
CA GLU A 87 -1.12 -10.25 3.37
C GLU A 87 -0.52 -8.85 3.15
N TYR A 88 0.43 -8.72 2.21
CA TYR A 88 1.00 -7.41 1.88
C TYR A 88 -0.04 -6.47 1.28
N VAL A 89 -0.95 -6.97 0.44
CA VAL A 89 -2.07 -6.16 -0.06
C VAL A 89 -2.93 -5.64 1.10
N GLN A 90 -3.28 -6.49 2.07
CA GLN A 90 -4.05 -6.08 3.24
C GLN A 90 -3.33 -4.99 4.02
N LYS A 91 -2.07 -5.20 4.39
CA LYS A 91 -1.24 -4.20 5.07
C LYS A 91 -1.14 -2.88 4.29
N ARG A 92 -1.05 -2.94 2.95
CA ARG A 92 -1.00 -1.73 2.12
C ARG A 92 -2.32 -0.96 2.13
N LEU A 93 -3.45 -1.66 2.13
CA LEU A 93 -4.78 -1.06 2.18
C LEU A 93 -5.08 -0.46 3.57
N GLU A 94 -4.59 -1.07 4.64
CA GLU A 94 -4.64 -0.52 6.01
C GLU A 94 -3.82 0.78 6.15
N ASN A 95 -2.76 0.92 5.34
CA ASN A 95 -1.87 2.08 5.36
C ASN A 95 -2.25 3.18 4.35
N ILE A 96 -3.45 3.11 3.75
CA ILE A 96 -3.80 3.97 2.61
C ILE A 96 -4.41 5.32 3.03
N ASP A 97 -4.87 5.44 4.27
CA ASP A 97 -5.71 6.55 4.74
C ASP A 97 -5.06 7.93 4.58
N ALA A 98 -3.74 8.03 4.77
CA ALA A 98 -3.02 9.29 4.60
C ALA A 98 -2.90 9.76 3.13
N GLU A 99 -3.07 8.86 2.16
CA GLU A 99 -2.86 9.14 0.73
C GLU A 99 -4.20 9.25 -0.03
N VAL A 100 -5.32 8.83 0.56
CA VAL A 100 -6.64 8.88 -0.08
C VAL A 100 -7.05 10.31 -0.40
N GLU A 101 -6.85 11.26 0.52
CA GLU A 101 -7.25 12.66 0.33
C GLU A 101 -6.56 13.27 -0.90
N ASP A 102 -5.24 13.13 -1.01
CA ASP A 102 -4.42 13.69 -2.12
C ASP A 102 -4.90 13.26 -3.52
N TYR A 103 -5.50 12.09 -3.63
CA TYR A 103 -5.95 11.52 -4.91
C TYR A 103 -7.40 11.78 -5.23
N LEU A 104 -8.25 11.79 -4.21
CA LEU A 104 -9.62 12.22 -4.39
C LEU A 104 -9.67 13.69 -4.81
N ASP A 105 -8.67 14.48 -4.41
CA ASP A 105 -8.45 15.84 -4.90
C ASP A 105 -7.84 15.87 -6.31
N ALA A 106 -6.99 14.91 -6.67
CA ALA A 106 -6.40 14.80 -8.00
C ALA A 106 -7.38 14.26 -9.08
N ILE A 107 -8.43 13.54 -8.67
CA ILE A 107 -9.48 13.06 -9.57
C ILE A 107 -10.62 14.09 -9.61
N ASP A 108 -10.98 14.54 -10.81
CA ASP A 108 -12.25 15.22 -11.01
C ASP A 108 -13.41 14.20 -10.95
N ILE A 109 -13.80 13.86 -9.71
CA ILE A 109 -14.89 12.92 -9.43
C ILE A 109 -16.17 13.42 -10.09
N LYS A 110 -16.34 14.74 -10.21
CA LYS A 110 -17.49 15.36 -10.85
C LYS A 110 -17.54 15.02 -12.33
N GLU A 111 -16.42 15.11 -13.04
CA GLU A 111 -16.30 14.73 -14.45
C GLU A 111 -16.62 13.23 -14.67
N ILE A 112 -16.06 12.35 -13.83
CA ILE A 112 -16.32 10.90 -13.92
C ILE A 112 -17.80 10.59 -13.66
N MET A 113 -18.38 11.18 -12.61
CA MET A 113 -19.78 10.97 -12.24
C MET A 113 -20.74 11.53 -13.30
N ASP A 114 -20.42 12.67 -13.90
CA ASP A 114 -21.21 13.25 -14.97
C ASP A 114 -21.13 12.43 -16.27
N SER A 115 -20.00 11.74 -16.51
CA SER A 115 -19.89 10.75 -17.60
C SER A 115 -20.80 9.54 -17.39
N TYR A 116 -20.99 9.11 -16.13
CA TYR A 116 -21.84 7.97 -15.79
C TYR A 116 -23.33 8.32 -15.79
N LYS A 117 -23.72 9.54 -15.39
CA LYS A 117 -25.13 10.00 -15.50
C LYS A 117 -25.63 10.02 -16.94
N LYS A 118 -24.75 10.27 -17.91
CA LYS A 118 -25.09 10.27 -19.34
C LYS A 118 -25.32 8.86 -19.92
N ASN A 119 -25.04 7.80 -19.17
CA ASN A 119 -25.15 6.43 -19.66
C ASN A 119 -25.83 5.52 -18.60
N PRO A 120 -27.12 5.20 -18.74
CA PRO A 120 -27.93 4.50 -17.73
C PRO A 120 -27.30 3.18 -17.25
N ASP A 121 -26.67 2.43 -18.14
CA ASP A 121 -26.01 1.14 -17.83
C ASP A 121 -24.76 1.33 -16.97
N LYS A 122 -24.12 2.50 -17.04
CA LYS A 122 -22.96 2.84 -16.23
C LYS A 122 -23.32 3.58 -14.94
N TRP A 123 -24.55 4.08 -14.81
CA TRP A 123 -25.02 4.80 -13.63
C TRP A 123 -24.99 3.93 -12.35
N VAL A 124 -25.37 2.65 -12.46
CA VAL A 124 -25.29 1.69 -11.35
C VAL A 124 -23.84 1.51 -10.87
N ARG A 125 -22.87 1.47 -11.81
CA ARG A 125 -21.44 1.45 -11.46
C ARG A 125 -20.97 2.75 -10.83
N GLY A 126 -21.48 3.90 -11.30
CA GLY A 126 -21.20 5.21 -10.71
C GLY A 126 -21.67 5.32 -9.26
N LYS A 127 -22.86 4.81 -8.93
CA LYS A 127 -23.38 4.72 -7.56
C LYS A 127 -22.49 3.86 -6.65
N GLN A 128 -22.09 2.68 -7.11
CA GLN A 128 -21.20 1.78 -6.36
C GLN A 128 -19.80 2.39 -6.16
N LEU A 129 -19.33 3.15 -7.15
CA LEU A 129 -18.08 3.89 -7.09
C LEU A 129 -18.16 5.01 -6.02
N GLU A 130 -19.23 5.77 -6.01
CA GLU A 130 -19.47 6.84 -5.03
C GLU A 130 -19.50 6.30 -3.59
N GLU A 131 -20.20 5.18 -3.36
CA GLU A 131 -20.21 4.49 -2.06
C GLU A 131 -18.82 4.01 -1.63
N ARG A 132 -18.01 3.50 -2.57
CA ARG A 132 -16.62 3.08 -2.29
C ARG A 132 -15.72 4.26 -1.94
N ILE A 133 -15.83 5.35 -2.70
CA ILE A 133 -15.08 6.59 -2.42
C ILE A 133 -15.47 7.12 -1.04
N GLN A 134 -16.76 7.12 -0.69
CA GLN A 134 -17.20 7.50 0.65
C GLN A 134 -16.60 6.59 1.72
N ARG A 135 -16.61 5.27 1.54
CA ARG A 135 -15.95 4.35 2.50
C ARG A 135 -14.46 4.62 2.65
N LEU A 136 -13.76 4.90 1.55
CA LEU A 136 -12.32 5.23 1.59
C LEU A 136 -12.03 6.56 2.30
N ARG A 137 -12.99 7.48 2.40
CA ARG A 137 -12.85 8.74 3.18
C ARG A 137 -13.03 8.55 4.69
N TYR A 138 -13.54 7.39 5.13
CA TYR A 138 -13.89 7.11 6.54
C TYR A 138 -13.21 5.86 7.09
N LEU A 139 -12.26 5.28 6.34
CA LEU A 139 -11.27 4.33 6.87
C LEU A 139 -10.16 5.16 7.52
#